data_AF-A0A0H3EE13-F1
#
_entry.id   AF-A0A0H3EE13-F1
#
_cell.length_a   1.000
_cell.length_b   1.000
_cell.length_c   1.000
_cell.angle_alpha   90.00
_cell.angle_beta   90.00
_cell.angle_gamma   90.00
#
_symmetry.space_group_name_H-M   'P 1'
#
loop_
_entity.id
_entity.type
_entity.pdbx_description
1 polymer ?
#
loop_
_entity_poly.entity_id
_entity_poly.type
_entity_poly.pdbx_seq_one_letter_code
_entity_poly.pdbx_strand_id
1 'polypeptide(L)'
;MTTNLGETFRLALAALRSTVGDAKFREIEKTWVQEHQEQTVTTAEFVKFASGNSGIDLSDWSKTWLYGTEKPSAWPTEASSSTRLV
;
A
#
# COMPACT_ATOMS: atom_id res chain seq x y z
N MET A 1 14.90 -7.56 18.42
CA MET A 1 13.74 -6.64 18.35
C MET A 1 12.62 -7.36 17.63
N THR A 2 11.64 -7.88 18.37
CA THR A 2 10.47 -8.56 17.80
C THR A 2 9.50 -7.50 17.30
N THR A 3 9.65 -7.06 16.05
CA THR A 3 8.64 -6.20 15.41
C THR A 3 7.35 -7.00 15.33
N ASN A 4 6.36 -6.58 16.12
CA ASN A 4 5.03 -7.17 16.11
C ASN A 4 4.44 -6.99 14.71
N LEU A 5 4.19 -8.09 14.00
CA LEU A 5 3.70 -8.13 12.61
C LEU A 5 2.51 -7.20 12.35
N GLY A 6 1.68 -6.95 13.38
CA GLY A 6 0.53 -6.06 13.32
C GLY A 6 0.86 -4.56 13.16
N GLU A 7 2.02 -4.10 13.61
CA GLU A 7 2.39 -2.68 13.53
C GLU A 7 2.84 -2.29 12.10
N THR A 8 3.55 -3.19 11.42
CA THR A 8 4.00 -3.01 10.03
C THR A 8 2.82 -2.92 9.06
N PHE A 9 1.77 -3.72 9.27
CA PHE A 9 0.59 -3.70 8.39
C PHE A 9 -0.20 -2.39 8.47
N ARG A 10 -0.34 -1.82 9.68
CA ARG A 10 -0.98 -0.51 9.86
C ARG A 10 -0.22 0.61 9.13
N LEU A 11 1.11 0.54 9.18
CA LEU A 11 1.98 1.48 8.47
C LEU A 11 1.90 1.30 6.96
N ALA A 12 1.84 0.07 6.47
CA ALA A 12 1.61 -0.21 5.05
C ALA A 12 0.28 0.40 4.58
N LEU A 13 -0.81 0.22 5.32
CA LEU A 13 -2.10 0.81 4.92
C LEU A 13 -2.05 2.35 4.87
N ALA A 14 -1.40 2.98 5.84
CA ALA A 14 -1.23 4.42 5.89
C ALA A 14 -0.29 4.94 4.78
N ALA A 15 0.73 4.15 4.43
CA ALA A 15 1.59 4.40 3.28
C ALA A 15 0.81 4.29 1.96
N LEU A 16 -0.02 3.26 1.79
CA LEU A 16 -0.86 3.09 0.60
C LEU A 16 -1.80 4.29 0.43
N ARG A 17 -2.44 4.75 1.51
CA ARG A 17 -3.28 5.95 1.53
C ARG A 17 -2.52 7.21 1.08
N SER A 18 -1.24 7.32 1.44
CA SER A 18 -0.39 8.43 0.99
C SER A 18 0.01 8.30 -0.48
N THR A 19 0.19 7.08 -0.98
CA THR A 19 0.56 6.82 -2.38
C THR A 19 -0.60 7.07 -3.35
N VAL A 20 -1.80 6.57 -3.02
CA VAL A 20 -2.97 6.61 -3.92
C VAL A 20 -3.89 7.81 -3.67
N GLY A 21 -3.70 8.52 -2.56
CA GLY A 21 -4.54 9.63 -2.11
C GLY A 21 -5.81 9.17 -1.36
N ASP A 22 -6.33 10.04 -0.48
CA ASP A 22 -7.44 9.71 0.44
C ASP A 22 -8.73 9.28 -0.27
N ALA A 23 -9.12 10.03 -1.30
CA ALA A 23 -10.35 9.78 -2.03
C ALA A 23 -10.30 8.41 -2.72
N LYS A 24 -9.21 8.12 -3.44
CA LYS A 24 -9.02 6.86 -4.14
C LYS A 24 -8.86 5.69 -3.18
N PHE A 25 -8.15 5.89 -2.07
CA PHE A 25 -8.00 4.89 -1.02
C PHE A 25 -9.37 4.45 -0.47
N ARG A 26 -10.25 5.41 -0.16
CA ARG A 26 -11.62 5.11 0.29
C ARG A 26 -12.46 4.37 -0.75
N GLU A 27 -12.31 4.71 -2.03
CA GLU A 27 -12.96 3.97 -3.12
C GLU A 27 -12.48 2.52 -3.15
N ILE A 28 -11.16 2.31 -3.12
CA ILE A 28 -10.54 0.98 -3.12
C ILE A 28 -11.04 0.14 -1.94
N GLU A 29 -11.01 0.67 -0.71
CA GLU A 29 -11.45 -0.06 0.48
C GLU A 29 -12.92 -0.47 0.39
N LYS A 30 -13.80 0.45 -0.03
CA LYS A 30 -15.23 0.15 -0.15
C LYS A 30 -15.50 -0.91 -1.20
N THR A 31 -14.95 -0.75 -2.39
CA THR A 31 -15.17 -1.70 -3.49
C THR A 31 -14.58 -3.06 -3.14
N TRP A 32 -13.37 -3.10 -2.58
CA TRP A 32 -12.74 -4.36 -2.15
C TRP A 32 -13.59 -5.13 -1.14
N VAL A 33 -14.10 -4.45 -0.11
CA VAL A 33 -14.95 -5.07 0.92
C VAL A 33 -16.27 -5.56 0.32
N GLN A 34 -16.87 -4.80 -0.60
CA GLN A 34 -18.11 -5.22 -1.26
C GLN A 34 -17.93 -6.44 -2.15
N GLU A 35 -16.82 -6.53 -2.90
CA GLU A 35 -16.58 -7.62 -3.84
C GLU A 35 -16.06 -8.91 -3.17
N HIS A 36 -15.38 -8.79 -2.03
CA HIS A 36 -14.72 -9.92 -1.34
C HIS A 36 -15.28 -10.20 0.06
N GLN A 37 -16.50 -9.72 0.35
CA GLN A 37 -17.19 -10.06 1.59
C GLN A 37 -17.34 -11.59 1.70
N GLU A 38 -17.03 -12.13 2.88
CA GLU A 38 -17.12 -13.58 3.19
C GLU A 38 -16.16 -14.48 2.38
N GLN A 39 -15.14 -13.90 1.74
CA GLN A 39 -14.13 -14.64 0.97
C GLN A 39 -12.75 -14.62 1.65
N THR A 40 -12.01 -15.72 1.49
CA THR A 40 -10.59 -15.76 1.87
C THR A 40 -9.75 -15.20 0.73
N VAL A 41 -9.32 -13.96 0.89
CA VAL A 41 -8.45 -13.25 -0.06
C VAL A 41 -7.04 -13.11 0.48
N THR A 42 -6.07 -12.98 -0.44
CA THR A 42 -4.66 -12.76 -0.07
C THR A 42 -4.29 -11.29 -0.17
N THR A 43 -3.25 -10.89 0.55
CA THR A 43 -2.68 -9.54 0.44
C THR A 43 -2.22 -9.21 -0.99
N ALA A 44 -1.73 -10.21 -1.73
CA ALA A 44 -1.32 -10.02 -3.12
C ALA A 44 -2.50 -9.67 -4.04
N GLU A 45 -3.66 -10.30 -3.81
CA GLU A 45 -4.90 -9.98 -4.55
C GLU A 45 -5.36 -8.54 -4.24
N PHE A 46 -5.28 -8.11 -2.97
CA PHE A 46 -5.59 -6.73 -2.60
C PHE A 46 -4.68 -5.72 -3.29
N VAL A 47 -3.35 -5.96 -3.33
CA VAL A 47 -2.39 -5.07 -4.00
C VAL A 47 -2.70 -4.98 -5.50
N LYS A 48 -2.99 -6.11 -6.13
CA LYS A 48 -3.34 -6.15 -7.55
C LYS A 48 -4.62 -5.38 -7.85
N PHE A 49 -5.64 -5.54 -7.02
CA PHE A 49 -6.89 -4.79 -7.11
C PHE A 49 -6.67 -3.28 -6.92
N ALA A 50 -5.95 -2.89 -5.86
CA ALA A 50 -5.63 -1.50 -5.57
C ALA A 50 -4.82 -0.85 -6.69
N SER A 51 -3.87 -1.58 -7.29
CA SER A 51 -3.08 -1.10 -8.42
C SER A 51 -3.95 -0.85 -9.66
N GLY A 52 -4.85 -1.78 -9.99
CA GLY A 52 -5.79 -1.62 -11.10
C GLY A 52 -6.76 -0.45 -10.90
N ASN A 53 -7.32 -0.31 -9.71
CA ASN A 53 -8.33 0.72 -9.42
C ASN A 53 -7.73 2.13 -9.22
N SER A 54 -6.48 2.23 -8.76
CA SER A 54 -5.75 3.50 -8.66
C SER A 54 -5.06 3.93 -9.96
N GLY A 55 -4.75 2.99 -10.86
CA GLY A 55 -3.90 3.24 -12.03
C GLY A 55 -2.42 3.44 -11.69
N ILE A 56 -2.02 3.14 -10.45
CA ILE A 56 -0.65 3.26 -9.96
C ILE A 56 -0.06 1.86 -9.86
N ASP A 57 1.15 1.65 -10.40
CA ASP A 57 1.87 0.40 -10.18
C ASP A 57 2.31 0.30 -8.70
N LEU A 58 1.74 -0.66 -7.98
CA LEU A 58 2.04 -0.90 -6.56
C LEU A 58 3.04 -2.05 -6.37
N SER A 59 3.70 -2.52 -7.44
CA SER A 59 4.59 -3.67 -7.38
C SER A 59 5.80 -3.38 -6.51
N ASP A 60 6.50 -2.27 -6.75
CA ASP A 60 7.62 -1.83 -5.91
C ASP A 60 7.17 -1.40 -4.52
N TRP A 61 6.02 -0.73 -4.42
CA TRP A 61 5.44 -0.38 -3.12
C TRP A 61 5.21 -1.62 -2.23
N SER A 62 4.61 -2.68 -2.77
CA SER A 62 4.33 -3.91 -2.02
C SER A 62 5.61 -4.64 -1.59
N LYS A 63 6.65 -4.67 -2.44
CA LYS A 63 7.95 -5.22 -2.08
C LYS A 63 8.55 -4.49 -0.89
N THR A 64 8.46 -3.16 -0.87
CA THR A 64 9.02 -2.34 0.20
C THR A 64 8.19 -2.40 1.49
N TRP A 65 6.87 -2.34 1.41
CA TRP A 65 6.00 -2.16 2.58
C TRP A 65 5.40 -3.45 3.14
N LEU A 66 5.23 -4.48 2.31
CA LEU A 66 4.56 -5.73 2.71
C LEU A 66 5.52 -6.92 2.76
N TYR A 67 6.50 -6.97 1.87
CA TYR A 67 7.45 -8.09 1.77
C TYR A 67 8.86 -7.74 2.26
N GLY A 68 9.10 -6.48 2.62
CA GLY A 68 10.35 -6.04 3.21
C GLY A 68 10.53 -6.64 4.60
N THR A 69 11.71 -7.18 4.88
CA THR A 69 12.10 -7.69 6.21
C THR A 69 12.26 -6.56 7.24
N GLU A 70 12.38 -5.32 6.79
CA GLU A 70 12.65 -4.15 7.60
C GLU A 70 11.65 -3.04 7.26
N LYS A 71 11.28 -2.22 8.26
CA LYS A 71 10.46 -1.04 8.01
C LYS A 71 11.24 -0.10 7.08
N PRO A 72 10.65 0.38 5.97
CA PRO A 72 11.32 1.34 5.11
C PRO A 72 11.66 2.62 5.86
N SER A 73 12.86 3.13 5.60
CA SER A 73 13.44 4.30 6.26
C SER A 73 12.75 5.61 5.89
N ALA A 74 11.99 5.62 4.79
CA ALA A 74 11.32 6.79 4.24
C ALA A 74 9.81 6.53 4.04
N TRP A 75 9.01 7.58 4.27
CA TRP A 75 7.57 7.59 3.96
C TRP A 75 7.35 7.69 2.44
N PRO A 76 6.36 6.98 1.85
CA PRO A 76 6.07 7.14 0.43
C PRO A 76 5.42 8.51 0.28
N THR A 77 6.18 9.44 -0.29
CA THR A 77 5.68 10.76 -0.61
C THR A 77 5.16 10.72 -2.04
N GLU A 78 4.00 11.34 -2.27
CA GLU A 78 3.36 11.47 -3.59
C GLU A 78 4.41 11.89 -4.62
N ALA A 79 4.73 10.97 -5.54
CA ALA A 79 5.74 11.10 -6.58
C ALA A 79 7.16 11.46 -6.10
N SER A 80 8.10 10.59 -6.47
CA SER A 80 9.50 10.99 -6.64
C SER A 80 9.57 12.28 -7.46
N SER A 81 9.82 13.40 -6.78
CA SER A 81 10.12 14.70 -7.39
C SER A 81 11.13 15.41 -6.50
N SER A 82 12.33 14.86 -6.43
CA SER A 82 13.56 15.64 -6.27
C SER A 82 14.80 14.77 -6.51
N THR A 83 14.99 14.33 -7.76
CA THR A 83 16.34 14.43 -8.32
C THR A 83 16.61 15.93 -8.48
N ARG A 84 17.14 16.55 -7.43
CA ARG A 84 17.85 17.82 -7.57
C ARG A 84 19.31 17.56 -7.27
N LEU A 85 20.02 17.16 -8.32
CA LEU A 85 21.43 17.46 -8.45
C LEU A 85 21.55 19.00 -8.51
N VAL A 86 22.16 19.60 -7.49
CA VAL A 86 23.06 20.77 -7.66
C VAL A 86 24.33 20.50 -6.88
#